data_AF-A0A1D7YJJ6-F1
#
_entry.id   AF-A0A1D7YJJ6-F1
#
_cell.length_a   1.000
_cell.length_b   1.000
_cell.length_c   1.000
_cell.angle_alpha   90.00
_cell.angle_beta   90.00
_cell.angle_gamma   90.00
#
_symmetry.space_group_name_H-M   'P 1'
#
loop_
_entity.id
_entity.type
_entity.pdbx_description
1 polymer ?
#
loop_
_entity_poly.entity_id
_entity_poly.type
_entity_poly.pdbx_seq_one_letter_code
_entity_poly.pdbx_strand_id
1 'polypeptide(L)'
;MTNAADEQRLDVIARSLNRHEWNPTLEEIAVGDAFLRECHRDEEPSQCFPRGPQEWDRLRTEGIAGLVARVSRLDRELLPLWRNRLPSDSPVIALVVIYVRAAQPILRHADDVLAAWQGAVRREPTRDEIAEEARRLRVSPEEAEAIWRFEEARHWESQPPRGPLWDELLPTWARLMAVSSVMAAAVTGDVEY
;
A
#
# COMPACT_ATOMS: atom_id res chain seq x y z
N MET A 1 -15.46 -12.05 12.55
CA MET A 1 -15.89 -13.23 11.76
C MET A 1 -15.64 -13.11 10.25
N THR A 2 -15.22 -11.95 9.73
CA THR A 2 -15.06 -11.69 8.28
C THR A 2 -13.74 -12.21 7.67
N ASN A 3 -12.70 -12.47 8.47
CA ASN A 3 -11.36 -12.75 7.94
C ASN A 3 -11.27 -14.08 7.15
N ALA A 4 -11.71 -15.19 7.77
CA ALA A 4 -11.57 -16.54 7.20
C ALA A 4 -12.39 -16.77 5.92
N ALA A 5 -13.58 -16.16 5.81
CA ALA A 5 -14.41 -16.29 4.62
C ALA A 5 -13.80 -15.57 3.41
N ASP A 6 -13.25 -14.37 3.64
CA ASP A 6 -12.57 -13.60 2.59
C ASP A 6 -11.24 -14.27 2.19
N GLU A 7 -10.51 -14.92 3.11
CA GLU A 7 -9.34 -15.75 2.79
C GLU A 7 -9.71 -16.97 1.94
N GLN A 8 -10.72 -17.73 2.35
CA GLN A 8 -11.21 -18.87 1.58
C GLN A 8 -11.67 -18.45 0.18
N ARG A 9 -12.34 -17.28 0.06
CA ARG A 9 -12.80 -16.77 -1.22
C ARG A 9 -11.63 -16.36 -2.11
N LEU A 10 -10.61 -15.70 -1.57
CA LEU A 10 -9.38 -15.38 -2.30
C LEU A 10 -8.72 -16.64 -2.86
N ASP A 11 -8.56 -17.68 -2.02
CA ASP A 11 -7.97 -18.97 -2.43
C ASP A 11 -8.78 -19.69 -3.51
N VAL A 12 -10.10 -19.60 -3.46
CA VAL A 12 -10.98 -20.16 -4.50
C VAL A 12 -10.78 -19.41 -5.82
N ILE A 13 -10.74 -18.08 -5.78
CA ILE A 13 -10.54 -17.24 -6.98
C ILE A 13 -9.16 -17.50 -7.59
N ALA A 14 -8.10 -17.48 -6.79
CA ALA A 14 -6.73 -17.72 -7.25
C ALA A 14 -6.59 -19.11 -7.88
N ARG A 15 -7.13 -20.16 -7.25
CA ARG A 15 -7.10 -21.51 -7.83
C ARG A 15 -7.91 -21.64 -9.10
N SER A 16 -9.07 -20.98 -9.17
CA SER A 16 -9.91 -20.99 -10.37
C SER A 16 -9.19 -20.32 -11.54
N LEU A 17 -8.46 -19.22 -11.28
CA LEU A 17 -7.62 -18.55 -12.27
C LEU A 17 -6.47 -19.47 -12.75
N ASN A 18 -5.70 -20.05 -11.81
CA ASN A 18 -4.56 -20.91 -12.14
C ASN A 18 -4.96 -22.21 -12.87
N ARG A 19 -6.20 -22.68 -12.68
CA ARG A 19 -6.74 -23.86 -13.39
C ARG A 19 -7.45 -23.50 -14.69
N HIS A 20 -7.48 -22.23 -15.07
CA HIS A 20 -8.23 -21.71 -16.22
C HIS A 20 -9.73 -22.00 -16.16
N GLU A 21 -10.26 -22.23 -14.95
CA GLU A 21 -11.71 -22.40 -14.70
C GLU A 21 -12.43 -21.05 -14.73
N TRP A 22 -11.72 -19.98 -14.38
CA TRP A 22 -12.14 -18.60 -14.58
C TRP A 22 -11.25 -17.96 -15.64
N ASN A 23 -11.88 -17.52 -16.74
CA ASN A 23 -11.25 -16.72 -17.78
C ASN A 23 -11.81 -15.30 -17.71
N PRO A 24 -11.03 -14.32 -17.20
CA PRO A 24 -11.48 -12.94 -17.04
C PRO A 24 -12.05 -12.38 -18.35
N THR A 25 -13.24 -11.78 -18.27
CA THR A 25 -13.82 -11.08 -19.43
C THR A 25 -13.11 -9.75 -19.68
N LEU A 26 -13.28 -9.15 -20.86
CA LEU A 26 -12.73 -7.82 -21.17
C LEU A 26 -13.19 -6.75 -20.16
N GLU A 27 -14.44 -6.82 -19.70
CA GLU A 27 -14.94 -5.90 -18.69
C GLU A 27 -14.28 -6.14 -17.33
N GLU A 28 -14.08 -7.41 -16.93
CA GLU A 28 -13.36 -7.75 -15.69
C GLU A 28 -11.89 -7.31 -15.74
N ILE A 29 -11.23 -7.49 -16.87
CA ILE A 29 -9.86 -6.97 -17.10
C ILE A 29 -9.84 -5.45 -16.95
N ALA A 30 -10.79 -4.73 -17.53
CA ALA A 30 -10.87 -3.27 -17.41
C ALA A 30 -11.06 -2.80 -15.95
N VAL A 31 -11.82 -3.56 -15.14
CA VAL A 31 -11.93 -3.29 -13.69
C VAL A 31 -10.62 -3.58 -12.97
N GLY A 32 -9.96 -4.70 -13.28
CA GLY A 32 -8.65 -5.05 -12.73
C GLY A 32 -7.60 -3.99 -13.05
N ASP A 33 -7.53 -3.51 -14.28
CA ASP A 33 -6.65 -2.41 -14.70
C ASP A 33 -6.95 -1.10 -13.95
N ALA A 34 -8.23 -0.78 -13.75
CA ALA A 34 -8.62 0.39 -12.97
C ALA A 34 -8.15 0.25 -11.50
N PHE A 35 -8.32 -0.94 -10.90
CA PHE A 35 -7.83 -1.22 -9.56
C PHE A 35 -6.30 -1.11 -9.46
N LEU A 36 -5.55 -1.71 -10.39
CA LEU A 36 -4.09 -1.70 -10.39
C LEU A 36 -3.53 -0.28 -10.58
N ARG A 37 -4.16 0.53 -11.43
CA ARG A 37 -3.83 1.96 -11.55
C ARG A 37 -4.00 2.70 -10.23
N GLU A 38 -5.05 2.41 -9.47
CA GLU A 38 -5.21 2.99 -8.14
C GLU A 38 -4.15 2.50 -7.14
N CYS A 39 -3.68 1.25 -7.28
CA CYS A 39 -2.57 0.74 -6.49
C CYS A 39 -1.23 1.41 -6.81
N HIS A 40 -0.97 1.73 -8.08
CA HIS A 40 0.26 2.42 -8.53
C HIS A 40 0.20 3.94 -8.36
N ARG A 41 -0.99 4.53 -8.23
CA ARG A 41 -1.12 6.00 -8.06
C ARG A 41 -0.41 6.51 -6.81
N ASP A 42 -0.32 5.68 -5.78
CA ASP A 42 0.40 6.01 -4.56
C ASP A 42 1.93 5.85 -4.72
N GLU A 43 2.43 5.46 -5.89
CA GLU A 43 3.86 5.47 -6.22
C GLU A 43 4.38 6.89 -6.55
N GLU A 44 3.51 7.90 -6.70
CA GLU A 44 3.98 9.27 -6.88
C GLU A 44 4.53 9.87 -5.57
N PRO A 45 5.66 10.62 -5.62
CA PRO A 45 6.23 11.31 -4.45
C PRO A 45 5.26 12.25 -3.73
N SER A 46 4.87 11.87 -2.51
CA SER A 46 4.23 12.81 -1.61
C SER A 46 5.25 13.82 -1.09
N GLN A 47 4.98 15.11 -1.27
CA GLN A 47 5.83 16.20 -0.75
C GLN A 47 5.83 16.26 0.79
N CYS A 48 4.91 15.55 1.45
CA CYS A 48 4.73 15.60 2.91
C CYS A 48 5.60 14.59 3.68
N PHE A 49 6.33 13.71 2.99
CA PHE A 49 7.16 12.68 3.60
C PHE A 49 8.58 12.74 3.03
N PRO A 50 9.63 12.68 3.87
CA PRO A 50 11.00 12.58 3.36
C PRO A 50 11.19 11.26 2.62
N ARG A 51 11.99 11.29 1.56
CA ARG A 51 12.34 10.13 0.73
C ARG A 51 13.68 9.54 1.15
N GLY A 52 13.77 8.22 1.14
CA GLY A 52 15.05 7.56 1.33
C GLY A 52 15.92 7.62 0.07
N PRO A 53 17.16 7.11 0.17
CA PRO A 53 18.13 7.16 -0.93
C PRO A 53 17.71 6.31 -2.14
N GLN A 54 16.89 5.28 -1.96
CA GLN A 54 16.37 4.46 -3.05
C GLN A 54 14.93 4.85 -3.39
N GLU A 55 14.53 4.66 -4.66
CA GLU A 55 13.18 4.94 -5.15
C GLU A 55 12.07 4.23 -4.35
N TRP A 56 12.40 3.05 -3.80
CA TRP A 56 11.50 2.20 -3.02
C TRP A 56 11.59 2.45 -1.51
N ASP A 57 12.50 3.31 -1.04
CA ASP A 57 12.64 3.64 0.38
C ASP A 57 11.56 4.62 0.81
N ARG A 58 10.48 4.05 1.36
CA ARG A 58 9.31 4.80 1.84
C ARG A 58 9.06 4.57 3.32
N LEU A 59 8.50 5.59 3.95
CA LEU A 59 8.00 5.50 5.31
C LEU A 59 6.71 4.68 5.35
N ARG A 60 6.52 3.89 6.41
CA ARG A 60 5.29 3.12 6.61
C ARG A 60 4.07 4.02 6.75
N THR A 61 4.27 5.18 7.38
CA THR A 61 3.27 6.24 7.55
C THR A 61 2.82 6.82 6.22
N GLU A 62 3.74 6.99 5.27
CA GLU A 62 3.40 7.37 3.88
C GLU A 62 2.55 6.28 3.23
N GLY A 63 2.93 5.02 3.40
CA GLY A 63 2.15 3.87 2.93
C GLY A 63 0.71 3.85 3.47
N ILE A 64 0.53 4.18 4.75
CA ILE A 64 -0.80 4.31 5.37
C ILE A 64 -1.59 5.46 4.74
N ALA A 65 -0.98 6.64 4.55
CA ALA A 65 -1.63 7.77 3.90
C ALA A 65 -2.11 7.42 2.49
N GLY A 66 -1.27 6.75 1.71
CA GLY A 66 -1.62 6.22 0.38
C GLY A 66 -2.79 5.24 0.45
N LEU A 67 -2.70 4.25 1.35
CA LEU A 67 -3.76 3.24 1.52
C LEU A 67 -5.12 3.85 1.88
N VAL A 68 -5.17 4.85 2.76
CA VAL A 68 -6.41 5.56 3.11
C VAL A 68 -7.06 6.16 1.86
N ALA A 69 -6.27 6.89 1.07
CA ALA A 69 -6.75 7.54 -0.13
C ALA A 69 -7.20 6.51 -1.18
N ARG A 70 -6.41 5.45 -1.38
CA ARG A 70 -6.71 4.34 -2.29
C ARG A 70 -8.00 3.63 -1.92
N VAL A 71 -8.15 3.19 -0.67
CA VAL A 71 -9.35 2.47 -0.23
C VAL A 71 -10.59 3.35 -0.36
N SER A 72 -10.49 4.65 -0.06
CA SER A 72 -11.59 5.58 -0.28
C SER A 72 -12.02 5.64 -1.76
N ARG A 73 -11.08 5.72 -2.70
CA ARG A 73 -11.38 5.72 -4.15
C ARG A 73 -11.98 4.38 -4.60
N LEU A 74 -11.41 3.27 -4.14
CA LEU A 74 -11.93 1.94 -4.46
C LEU A 74 -13.37 1.75 -3.96
N ASP A 75 -13.66 2.14 -2.72
CA ASP A 75 -14.97 1.93 -2.09
C ASP A 75 -16.04 2.91 -2.55
N ARG A 76 -15.68 4.18 -2.76
CA ARG A 76 -16.65 5.25 -3.08
C ARG A 76 -16.80 5.54 -4.56
N GLU A 77 -15.83 5.17 -5.39
CA GLU A 77 -15.83 5.50 -6.82
C GLU A 77 -15.83 4.23 -7.68
N LEU A 78 -14.81 3.37 -7.53
CA LEU A 78 -14.63 2.22 -8.40
C LEU A 78 -15.71 1.15 -8.18
N LEU A 79 -15.94 0.72 -6.94
CA LEU A 79 -16.96 -0.30 -6.65
C LEU A 79 -18.37 0.14 -7.08
N PRO A 80 -18.86 1.34 -6.77
CA PRO A 80 -20.17 1.80 -7.22
C PRO A 80 -20.31 1.89 -8.74
N LEU A 81 -19.24 2.24 -9.46
CA LEU A 81 -19.24 2.33 -10.91
C LEU A 81 -19.42 0.97 -11.59
N TRP A 82 -18.81 -0.08 -11.04
CA TRP A 82 -18.69 -1.38 -11.70
C TRP A 82 -19.62 -2.47 -11.15
N ARG A 83 -20.05 -2.37 -9.90
CA ARG A 83 -20.87 -3.41 -9.23
C ARG A 83 -22.21 -3.68 -9.94
N ASN A 84 -22.76 -2.71 -10.67
CA ASN A 84 -24.00 -2.87 -11.42
C ASN A 84 -23.79 -3.22 -12.91
N ARG A 85 -22.54 -3.25 -13.37
CA ARG A 85 -22.17 -3.54 -14.77
C ARG A 85 -21.76 -4.99 -14.95
N LEU A 86 -21.13 -5.58 -13.93
CA LEU A 86 -20.68 -6.96 -13.92
C LEU A 86 -21.69 -7.88 -13.21
N PRO A 87 -21.64 -9.20 -13.47
CA PRO A 87 -22.37 -10.20 -12.69
C PRO A 87 -22.07 -10.08 -11.19
N SER A 88 -23.09 -10.34 -10.36
CA SER A 88 -22.97 -10.21 -8.89
C SER A 88 -21.92 -11.14 -8.27
N ASP A 89 -21.55 -12.21 -8.96
CA ASP A 89 -20.57 -13.22 -8.56
C ASP A 89 -19.19 -13.03 -9.21
N SER A 90 -18.97 -11.93 -9.95
CA SER A 90 -17.70 -11.62 -10.61
C SER A 90 -16.51 -11.73 -9.63
N PRO A 91 -15.51 -12.56 -9.95
CA PRO A 91 -14.32 -12.70 -9.13
C PRO A 91 -13.52 -11.39 -8.97
N VAL A 92 -13.46 -10.52 -9.99
CA VAL A 92 -12.75 -9.23 -9.88
C VAL A 92 -13.44 -8.29 -8.89
N ILE A 93 -14.77 -8.19 -8.93
CA ILE A 93 -15.50 -7.39 -7.93
C ILE A 93 -15.28 -7.96 -6.52
N ALA A 94 -15.28 -9.29 -6.38
CA ALA A 94 -14.98 -9.95 -5.10
C ALA A 94 -13.56 -9.62 -4.60
N LEU A 95 -12.54 -9.63 -5.47
CA LEU A 95 -11.17 -9.25 -5.12
C LEU A 95 -11.09 -7.79 -4.62
N VAL A 96 -11.72 -6.84 -5.32
CA VAL A 96 -11.73 -5.43 -4.87
C VAL A 96 -12.41 -5.29 -3.51
N VAL A 97 -13.53 -5.98 -3.29
CA VAL A 97 -14.23 -5.99 -1.99
C VAL A 97 -13.36 -6.60 -0.89
N ILE A 98 -12.69 -7.72 -1.17
CA ILE A 98 -11.75 -8.35 -0.23
C ILE A 98 -10.62 -7.37 0.10
N TYR A 99 -10.05 -6.67 -0.88
CA TYR A 99 -9.00 -5.67 -0.65
C TYR A 99 -9.45 -4.57 0.32
N VAL A 100 -10.61 -3.95 0.03
CA VAL A 100 -11.19 -2.86 0.86
C VAL A 100 -11.45 -3.34 2.30
N ARG A 101 -11.94 -4.57 2.48
CA ARG A 101 -12.20 -5.17 3.81
C ARG A 101 -10.91 -5.56 4.52
N ALA A 102 -9.96 -6.14 3.80
CA ALA A 102 -8.67 -6.53 4.32
C ALA A 102 -7.86 -5.31 4.80
N ALA A 103 -8.06 -4.13 4.22
CA ALA A 103 -7.40 -2.90 4.66
C ALA A 103 -7.90 -2.35 6.00
N GLN A 104 -9.10 -2.75 6.45
CA GLN A 104 -9.77 -2.14 7.62
C GLN A 104 -8.94 -2.16 8.91
N PRO A 105 -8.20 -3.23 9.26
CA PRO A 105 -7.32 -3.20 10.43
C PRO A 105 -6.31 -2.05 10.37
N ILE A 106 -5.66 -1.82 9.23
CA ILE A 106 -4.72 -0.71 9.06
C ILE A 106 -5.46 0.64 9.16
N LEU A 107 -6.61 0.77 8.51
CA LEU A 107 -7.38 2.02 8.49
C LEU A 107 -7.87 2.45 9.87
N ARG A 108 -8.14 1.51 10.79
CA ARG A 108 -8.51 1.83 12.18
C ARG A 108 -7.41 2.58 12.94
N HIS A 109 -6.15 2.40 12.55
CA HIS A 109 -5.02 3.09 13.16
C HIS A 109 -4.56 4.31 12.34
N ALA A 110 -5.12 4.52 11.14
CA ALA A 110 -4.60 5.51 10.21
C ALA A 110 -4.71 6.94 10.76
N ASP A 111 -5.87 7.31 11.32
CA ASP A 111 -6.08 8.66 11.85
C ASP A 111 -5.09 8.96 12.99
N ASP A 112 -4.91 8.03 13.94
CA ASP A 112 -3.98 8.19 15.06
C ASP A 112 -2.53 8.29 14.60
N VAL A 113 -2.12 7.43 13.66
CA VAL A 113 -0.77 7.43 13.09
C VAL A 113 -0.48 8.73 12.35
N LEU A 114 -1.41 9.18 11.50
CA LEU A 114 -1.24 10.38 10.71
C LEU A 114 -1.27 11.65 11.57
N ALA A 115 -2.13 11.69 12.59
CA ALA A 115 -2.13 12.76 13.58
C ALA A 115 -0.82 12.79 14.38
N ALA A 116 -0.31 11.62 14.81
CA ALA A 116 0.98 11.54 15.49
C ALA A 116 2.14 12.00 14.59
N TRP A 117 2.09 11.69 13.30
CA TRP A 117 3.07 12.18 12.32
C TRP A 117 3.00 13.70 12.15
N GLN A 118 1.80 14.28 12.06
CA GLN A 118 1.63 15.73 11.92
C GLN A 118 2.08 16.49 13.18
N GLY A 119 1.85 15.92 14.37
CA GLY A 119 2.28 16.48 15.64
C GLY A 119 3.74 16.19 16.02
N ALA A 120 4.46 15.38 15.24
CA ALA A 120 5.83 15.01 15.55
C ALA A 120 6.78 16.21 15.39
N VAL A 121 7.44 16.59 16.47
CA VAL A 121 8.57 17.52 16.42
C VAL A 121 9.78 16.75 15.92
N ARG A 122 10.11 16.92 14.63
CA ARG A 122 11.32 16.36 14.05
C ARG A 122 12.46 17.36 14.22
N ARG A 123 13.63 16.85 14.60
CA ARG A 123 14.83 17.67 14.67
C ARG A 123 15.27 18.05 13.25
N GLU A 124 15.71 19.29 13.08
CA GLU A 124 16.40 19.70 11.85
C GLU A 124 17.89 19.37 11.93
N PRO A 125 18.50 18.87 10.83
CA PRO A 125 19.93 18.64 10.78
C PRO A 125 20.70 19.95 10.85
N THR A 126 21.79 19.97 11.60
CA THR A 126 22.73 21.10 11.57
C THR A 126 23.61 21.06 10.32
N ARG A 127 24.20 22.20 9.94
CA ARG A 127 25.14 22.27 8.81
C ARG A 127 26.35 21.34 8.98
N ASP A 128 26.84 21.20 10.21
CA ASP A 128 27.99 20.35 10.51
C ASP A 128 27.62 18.86 10.37
N GLU A 129 26.41 18.47 10.78
CA GLU A 129 25.88 17.12 10.58
C GLU A 129 25.70 16.79 9.11
N ILE A 130 25.15 17.72 8.31
CA ILE A 130 25.03 17.55 6.85
C ILE A 130 26.42 17.39 6.23
N ALA A 131 27.39 18.21 6.63
CA ALA A 131 28.75 18.17 6.09
C ALA A 131 29.52 16.90 6.49
N GLU A 132 29.29 16.37 7.70
CA GLU A 132 29.81 15.07 8.12
C GLU A 132 29.17 13.94 7.32
N GLU A 133 27.84 13.94 7.19
CA GLU A 133 27.09 12.90 6.50
C GLU A 133 27.41 12.86 4.99
N ALA A 134 27.53 14.03 4.35
CA ALA A 134 27.96 14.16 2.96
C ALA A 134 29.35 13.59 2.73
N ARG A 135 30.30 13.85 3.66
CA ARG A 135 31.64 13.26 3.60
C ARG A 135 31.63 11.76 3.82
N ARG A 136 30.84 11.28 4.80
CA ARG A 136 30.71 9.87 5.16
C ARG A 136 30.15 9.03 4.01
N LEU A 137 29.09 9.54 3.37
CA LEU A 137 28.37 8.86 2.29
C LEU A 137 28.93 9.17 0.90
N ARG A 138 29.81 10.18 0.77
CA ARG A 138 30.38 10.68 -0.50
C ARG A 138 29.30 11.15 -1.48
N VAL A 139 28.31 11.88 -0.96
CA VAL A 139 27.19 12.44 -1.71
C VAL A 139 27.19 13.96 -1.61
N SER A 140 26.31 14.62 -2.36
CA SER A 140 26.12 16.07 -2.23
C SER A 140 25.54 16.45 -0.85
N PRO A 141 25.79 17.67 -0.34
CA PRO A 141 25.15 18.14 0.89
C PRO A 141 23.62 18.06 0.86
N GLU A 142 23.00 18.32 -0.29
CA GLU A 142 21.56 18.24 -0.49
C GLU A 142 21.05 16.80 -0.35
N GLU A 143 21.75 15.85 -0.95
CA GLU A 143 21.44 14.42 -0.85
C GLU A 143 21.66 13.89 0.58
N ALA A 144 22.75 14.32 1.23
CA ALA A 144 23.00 13.98 2.63
C ALA A 144 21.90 14.51 3.57
N GLU A 145 21.42 15.74 3.35
CA GLU A 145 20.31 16.31 4.10
C GLU A 145 19.01 15.52 3.91
N ALA A 146 18.71 15.11 2.67
CA ALA A 146 17.53 14.29 2.37
C ALA A 146 17.59 12.92 3.07
N ILE A 147 18.73 12.23 2.97
CA ILE A 147 18.97 10.94 3.65
C ILE A 147 18.84 11.09 5.16
N TRP A 148 19.44 12.14 5.73
CA TRP A 148 19.36 12.40 7.17
C TRP A 148 17.92 12.58 7.64
N ARG A 149 17.13 13.41 6.93
CA ARG A 149 15.70 13.64 7.26
C ARG A 149 14.87 12.37 7.15
N PHE A 150 15.18 11.52 6.17
CA PHE A 150 14.53 10.22 6.05
C PHE A 150 14.89 9.28 7.20
N GLU A 151 16.17 9.17 7.57
CA GLU A 151 16.59 8.31 8.67
C GLU A 151 16.04 8.79 10.03
N GLU A 152 15.96 10.10 10.26
CA GLU A 152 15.30 10.65 11.45
C GLU A 152 13.81 10.28 11.49
N ALA A 153 13.10 10.39 10.36
CA ALA A 153 11.71 9.98 10.25
C ALA A 153 11.52 8.47 10.43
N ARG A 154 12.41 7.66 9.85
CA ARG A 154 12.41 6.20 10.00
C ARG A 154 12.70 5.79 11.44
N HIS A 155 13.60 6.49 12.12
CA HIS A 155 13.85 6.29 13.54
C HIS A 155 12.59 6.57 14.36
N TRP A 156 11.90 7.68 14.10
CA TRP A 156 10.61 7.99 14.72
C TRP A 156 9.57 6.86 14.54
N GLU A 157 9.50 6.24 13.35
CA GLU A 157 8.60 5.10 13.09
C GLU A 157 8.95 3.85 13.91
N SER A 158 10.22 3.65 14.24
CA SER A 158 10.68 2.49 15.01
C SER A 158 10.51 2.60 16.52
N GLN A 159 10.29 3.82 17.03
CA GLN A 159 10.10 4.05 18.45
C GLN A 159 8.70 3.59 18.94
N PRO A 160 8.56 3.16 20.21
CA PRO A 160 7.26 2.90 20.79
C PRO A 160 6.32 4.12 20.75
N PRO A 161 4.99 3.92 20.58
CA PRO A 161 4.32 2.63 20.39
C PRO A 161 4.29 2.12 18.93
N ARG A 162 4.94 2.80 17.99
CA ARG A 162 4.81 2.55 16.54
C ARG A 162 5.52 1.28 16.06
N GLY A 163 6.72 0.99 16.58
CA GLY A 163 7.45 -0.23 16.23
C GLY A 163 6.60 -1.51 16.33
N PRO A 164 6.04 -1.84 17.51
CA PRO A 164 5.16 -3.00 17.67
C PRO A 164 3.89 -2.96 16.81
N LEU A 165 3.31 -1.77 16.57
CA LEU A 165 2.16 -1.61 15.69
C LEU A 165 2.48 -2.05 14.25
N TRP A 166 3.69 -1.77 13.75
CA TRP A 166 4.09 -2.21 12.41
C TRP A 166 4.21 -3.72 12.29
N ASP A 167 4.73 -4.38 13.33
CA ASP A 167 4.80 -5.84 13.38
C ASP A 167 3.39 -6.46 13.42
N GLU A 168 2.46 -5.85 14.16
CA GLU A 168 1.05 -6.25 14.20
C GLU A 168 0.36 -6.11 12.84
N LEU A 169 0.65 -5.04 12.09
CA LEU A 169 -0.01 -4.76 10.81
C LEU A 169 0.62 -5.50 9.62
N LEU A 170 1.81 -6.07 9.76
CA LEU A 170 2.53 -6.74 8.68
C LEU A 170 1.72 -7.86 7.99
N PRO A 171 1.01 -8.76 8.70
CA PRO A 171 0.17 -9.77 8.06
C PRO A 171 -0.96 -9.17 7.22
N THR A 172 -1.50 -8.01 7.64
CA THR A 172 -2.55 -7.31 6.90
C THR A 172 -2.00 -6.76 5.59
N TRP A 173 -0.80 -6.18 5.60
CA TRP A 173 -0.11 -5.73 4.38
C TRP A 173 0.18 -6.88 3.42
N ALA A 174 0.68 -8.00 3.93
CA ALA A 174 0.94 -9.19 3.12
C ALA A 174 -0.33 -9.68 2.41
N ARG A 175 -1.48 -9.63 3.10
CA ARG A 175 -2.77 -9.99 2.50
C ARG A 175 -3.20 -9.02 1.39
N LEU A 176 -3.04 -7.71 1.59
CA LEU A 176 -3.34 -6.73 0.53
C LEU A 176 -2.49 -7.00 -0.72
N MET A 177 -1.21 -7.32 -0.53
CA MET A 177 -0.32 -7.71 -1.62
C MET A 177 -0.79 -8.98 -2.33
N ALA A 178 -1.21 -10.02 -1.59
CA ALA A 178 -1.73 -11.24 -2.18
C ALA A 178 -2.97 -10.99 -3.07
N VAL A 179 -3.90 -10.15 -2.62
CA VAL A 179 -5.08 -9.76 -3.42
C VAL A 179 -4.65 -9.02 -4.68
N SER A 180 -3.71 -8.07 -4.57
CA SER A 180 -3.18 -7.34 -5.72
C SER A 180 -2.47 -8.25 -6.72
N SER A 181 -1.72 -9.27 -6.27
CA SER A 181 -1.07 -10.24 -7.15
C SER A 181 -2.07 -11.09 -7.92
N VAL A 182 -3.14 -11.57 -7.26
CA VAL A 182 -4.20 -12.32 -7.95
C VAL A 182 -4.92 -11.44 -8.98
N MET A 183 -5.14 -10.16 -8.65
CA MET A 183 -5.69 -9.19 -9.60
C MET A 183 -4.76 -8.98 -10.81
N ALA A 184 -3.46 -8.81 -10.55
CA ALA A 184 -2.46 -8.64 -11.60
C ALA A 184 -2.44 -9.85 -12.54
N ALA A 185 -2.40 -11.07 -12.01
CA ALA A 185 -2.47 -12.31 -12.78
C ALA A 185 -3.73 -12.38 -13.65
N ALA A 186 -4.89 -11.97 -13.11
CA ALA A 186 -6.15 -11.96 -13.85
C ALA A 186 -6.14 -10.97 -15.02
N VAL A 187 -5.45 -9.84 -14.86
CA VAL A 187 -5.33 -8.79 -15.89
C VAL A 187 -4.31 -9.17 -16.97
N THR A 188 -3.14 -9.67 -16.57
CA THR A 188 -2.03 -9.97 -17.49
C THR A 188 -2.16 -11.33 -18.17
N GLY A 189 -2.94 -12.24 -17.58
CA GLY A 189 -2.99 -13.65 -17.99
C GLY A 189 -1.74 -14.44 -17.57
N ASP A 190 -0.85 -13.84 -16.78
CA ASP A 190 0.34 -14.50 -16.24
C ASP A 190 -0.04 -15.32 -15.00
N VAL A 191 -0.35 -16.59 -15.23
CA VAL A 191 -0.89 -17.51 -14.22
C VAL A 191 0.14 -18.55 -13.74
N GLU A 192 1.42 -18.36 -14.03
CA GLU A 192 2.51 -19.18 -13.47
C GLU A 192 2.98 -18.61 -12.12
N TYR A 193 2.41 -19.15 -11.02
CA TYR A 193 2.90 -18.95 -9.64
C TYR A 193 3.20 -20.29 -8.97
#